data_AF-A0A427L8X5-F1
#
_entry.id   AF-A0A427L8X5-F1
#
_cell.length_a   1.000
_cell.length_b   1.000
_cell.length_c   1.000
_cell.angle_alpha   90.00
_cell.angle_beta   90.00
_cell.angle_gamma   90.00
#
_symmetry.space_group_name_H-M   'P 1'
#
loop_
_entity.id
_entity.type
_entity.pdbx_description
1 polymer ?
#
loop_
_entity_poly.entity_id
_entity_poly.type
_entity_poly.pdbx_seq_one_letter_code
_entity_poly.pdbx_strand_id
1 'polypeptide(L)'
;MSDDASARLGLPYLAAGQLQKHVTLNEALTRLDALIQTAVVSRTVSDQPADPVEGALYILPEAATGADWATHPAGRLLRHERGGWLPVPAPDGLLAVVLDSEEILVRREGVWTPLSFGLPQEIQQITRLGVNTTADATNVVAVRANKALWTALESESGGDGDLRFTFNKQTAGDVLSLLFQSGWGGRAELGLVGDDDLRLKVSPDGGAWREVLMADRHTGRAWFAKGATRRETTTLTTGGAWSPPEWARWVEAVCVGGGGGGGAGLAGAAGTVRHGGGGGGAGGVMSALWPAEALGVGLTVVVGAGGGGGPDSGAAGASGADSRIALGGVTLLTGEGGRGGAGGSAASGLGGAGGGGLPPSNAGGASAATLAGGGGQSGARPDGAGGGGAGGGLSAANVAQSGGAGGDGGSLSVKALGGAAGSGVGAAGQGAPVGDLHWAGGGGSGGGAQASGAGSAGGDGGLYGAGGGGGGAGVTVAGVGGAGAAGVVLLTVIG
;
A
#
# COMPACT_ATOMS: atom_id res chain seq x y z
N MET A 1 -12.62 -95.50 10.50
CA MET A 1 -12.96 -94.06 10.67
C MET A 1 -14.32 -93.88 10.00
N SER A 2 -15.17 -92.98 10.50
CA SER A 2 -16.43 -92.68 9.80
C SER A 2 -16.08 -91.88 8.53
N ASP A 3 -16.76 -92.18 7.42
CA ASP A 3 -16.64 -91.43 6.16
C ASP A 3 -17.54 -90.16 6.16
N ASP A 4 -18.25 -89.91 7.27
CA ASP A 4 -19.16 -88.77 7.42
C ASP A 4 -18.43 -87.57 8.04
N ALA A 5 -18.75 -86.36 7.57
CA ALA A 5 -18.16 -85.12 8.03
C ALA A 5 -19.19 -83.98 8.10
N SER A 6 -18.83 -82.87 8.76
CA SER A 6 -19.65 -81.67 8.79
C SER A 6 -19.79 -81.05 7.39
N ALA A 7 -20.97 -80.55 7.08
CA ALA A 7 -21.32 -80.18 5.71
C ALA A 7 -20.49 -79.03 5.11
N ARG A 8 -20.01 -78.08 5.93
CA ARG A 8 -19.35 -76.87 5.41
C ARG A 8 -17.82 -76.95 5.46
N LEU A 9 -17.25 -77.28 6.61
CA LEU A 9 -15.81 -77.31 6.86
C LEU A 9 -15.21 -78.73 6.79
N GLY A 10 -16.03 -79.77 6.56
CA GLY A 10 -15.55 -81.14 6.43
C GLY A 10 -14.94 -81.70 7.72
N LEU A 11 -15.44 -81.29 8.89
CA LEU A 11 -14.95 -81.80 10.18
C LEU A 11 -15.37 -83.27 10.35
N PRO A 12 -14.46 -84.23 10.55
CA PRO A 12 -14.79 -85.65 10.58
C PRO A 12 -15.64 -86.02 11.79
N TYR A 13 -16.72 -86.78 11.56
CA TYR A 13 -17.59 -87.26 12.62
C TYR A 13 -17.02 -88.52 13.31
N LEU A 14 -17.39 -88.70 14.57
CA LEU A 14 -17.07 -89.91 15.32
C LEU A 14 -18.04 -91.04 14.96
N ALA A 15 -17.50 -92.22 14.63
CA ALA A 15 -18.29 -93.41 14.30
C ALA A 15 -19.12 -93.92 15.50
N ALA A 16 -20.24 -94.59 15.21
CA ALA A 16 -21.14 -95.11 16.22
C ALA A 16 -20.45 -96.15 17.14
N GLY A 17 -20.76 -96.10 18.43
CA GLY A 17 -20.18 -96.97 19.46
C GLY A 17 -21.09 -97.17 20.67
N GLN A 18 -20.78 -98.17 21.51
CA GLN A 18 -21.65 -98.74 22.57
C GLN A 18 -22.08 -97.80 23.70
N LEU A 19 -21.65 -96.53 23.72
CA LEU A 19 -22.00 -95.54 24.75
C LEU A 19 -22.61 -94.24 24.19
N GLN A 20 -23.00 -94.20 22.91
CA GLN A 20 -23.64 -93.04 22.27
C GLN A 20 -22.90 -91.68 22.36
N LYS A 21 -21.63 -91.65 22.81
CA LYS A 21 -20.80 -90.43 22.89
C LYS A 21 -20.62 -89.71 21.55
N HIS A 22 -20.76 -90.43 20.44
CA HIS A 22 -20.72 -89.87 19.09
C HIS A 22 -21.87 -88.88 18.83
N VAL A 23 -23.03 -89.05 19.47
CA VAL A 23 -24.19 -88.17 19.25
C VAL A 23 -23.87 -86.75 19.72
N THR A 24 -23.47 -86.59 20.99
CA THR A 24 -23.19 -85.27 21.56
C THR A 24 -21.97 -84.59 20.96
N LEU A 25 -20.91 -85.35 20.63
CA LEU A 25 -19.72 -84.80 19.98
C LEU A 25 -20.01 -84.36 18.54
N ASN A 26 -20.70 -85.19 17.76
CA ASN A 26 -21.01 -84.85 16.37
C ASN A 26 -21.94 -83.63 16.32
N GLU A 27 -22.92 -83.52 17.21
CA GLU A 27 -23.76 -82.32 17.34
C GLU A 27 -22.94 -81.06 17.67
N ALA A 28 -21.95 -81.16 18.56
CA ALA A 28 -21.04 -80.07 18.85
C ALA A 28 -20.19 -79.68 17.64
N LEU A 29 -19.70 -80.66 16.87
CA LEU A 29 -18.95 -80.42 15.63
C LEU A 29 -19.82 -79.76 14.55
N THR A 30 -21.08 -80.20 14.37
CA THR A 30 -22.05 -79.56 13.47
C THR A 30 -22.34 -78.12 13.89
N ARG A 31 -22.46 -77.85 15.20
CA ARG A 31 -22.64 -76.49 15.69
C ARG A 31 -21.39 -75.62 15.46
N LEU A 32 -20.21 -76.17 15.71
CA LEU A 32 -18.94 -75.49 15.49
C LEU A 32 -18.73 -75.16 14.01
N ASP A 33 -19.09 -76.10 13.14
CA ASP A 33 -19.07 -75.98 11.68
C ASP A 33 -19.92 -74.82 11.17
N ALA A 34 -21.00 -74.45 11.87
CA ALA A 34 -21.83 -73.29 11.53
C ALA A 34 -21.28 -71.95 12.07
N LEU A 35 -20.62 -71.97 13.23
CA LEU A 35 -20.21 -70.75 13.96
C LEU A 35 -18.77 -70.28 13.68
N ILE A 36 -17.83 -71.21 13.41
CA ILE A 36 -16.46 -70.83 13.04
C ILE A 36 -16.48 -70.26 11.63
N GLN A 37 -15.99 -69.04 11.42
CA GLN A 37 -16.02 -68.40 10.10
C GLN A 37 -17.44 -68.43 9.50
N THR A 38 -18.43 -67.90 10.21
CA THR A 38 -19.83 -67.89 9.79
C THR A 38 -20.00 -67.23 8.42
N ALA A 39 -19.97 -68.00 7.34
CA ALA A 39 -20.24 -67.59 5.97
C ALA A 39 -21.71 -67.86 5.64
N VAL A 40 -22.49 -66.80 5.51
CA VAL A 40 -23.92 -66.79 5.20
C VAL A 40 -24.07 -66.56 3.70
N VAL A 41 -24.86 -67.37 3.02
CA VAL A 41 -25.09 -67.24 1.58
C VAL A 41 -25.76 -65.92 1.25
N SER A 42 -26.81 -65.58 2.00
CA SER A 42 -27.53 -64.31 1.86
C SER A 42 -28.26 -63.91 3.14
N ARG A 43 -28.48 -62.61 3.30
CA ARG A 43 -29.39 -62.03 4.30
C ARG A 43 -30.66 -61.40 3.71
N THR A 44 -30.77 -61.34 2.38
CA THR A 44 -31.80 -60.60 1.64
C THR A 44 -32.72 -61.48 0.81
N VAL A 45 -32.31 -62.72 0.52
CA VAL A 45 -33.19 -63.73 -0.10
C VAL A 45 -34.42 -63.91 0.78
N SER A 46 -35.59 -63.58 0.24
CA SER A 46 -36.87 -63.65 0.94
C SER A 46 -37.58 -64.99 0.75
N ASP A 47 -37.35 -65.69 -0.35
CA ASP A 47 -38.02 -66.95 -0.62
C ASP A 47 -37.10 -68.13 -0.28
N GLN A 48 -37.62 -69.09 0.51
CA GLN A 48 -36.89 -70.31 0.87
C GLN A 48 -36.36 -71.01 -0.38
N PRO A 49 -35.02 -71.20 -0.50
CA PRO A 49 -34.44 -71.92 -1.64
C PRO A 49 -34.99 -73.35 -1.73
N ALA A 50 -35.31 -73.79 -2.95
CA ALA A 50 -35.82 -75.14 -3.19
C ALA A 50 -34.74 -76.22 -3.03
N ASP A 51 -33.51 -75.93 -3.49
CA ASP A 51 -32.37 -76.86 -3.47
C ASP A 51 -31.09 -76.20 -2.90
N PRO A 52 -31.08 -75.75 -1.63
CA PRO A 52 -29.89 -75.19 -0.99
C PRO A 52 -28.82 -76.26 -0.78
N VAL A 53 -27.55 -75.87 -0.90
CA VAL A 53 -26.40 -76.75 -0.60
C VAL A 53 -26.45 -77.16 0.89
N GLU A 54 -26.07 -78.39 1.18
CA GLU A 54 -25.94 -78.88 2.55
C GLU A 54 -24.97 -78.00 3.37
N GLY A 55 -25.37 -77.54 4.55
CA GLY A 55 -24.60 -76.63 5.38
C GLY A 55 -24.72 -75.15 5.01
N ALA A 56 -25.53 -74.80 3.99
CA ALA A 56 -25.78 -73.40 3.64
C ALA A 56 -26.42 -72.66 4.81
N LEU A 57 -25.90 -71.46 5.10
CA LEU A 57 -26.39 -70.59 6.16
C LEU A 57 -27.12 -69.39 5.55
N TYR A 58 -28.25 -69.01 6.14
CA TYR A 58 -29.01 -67.81 5.78
C TYR A 58 -29.38 -67.01 7.02
N ILE A 59 -29.38 -65.68 6.90
CA ILE A 59 -29.99 -64.79 7.90
C ILE A 59 -31.36 -64.40 7.36
N LEU A 60 -32.44 -64.64 8.12
CA LEU A 60 -33.78 -64.37 7.62
C LEU A 60 -34.05 -62.87 7.48
N PRO A 61 -34.54 -62.39 6.33
CA PRO A 61 -35.09 -61.05 6.22
C PRO A 61 -36.45 -60.93 6.91
N GLU A 62 -36.97 -59.70 7.03
CA GLU A 62 -38.23 -59.37 7.74
C GLU A 62 -39.49 -60.00 7.12
N ALA A 63 -39.43 -60.47 5.87
CA ALA A 63 -40.55 -61.08 5.15
C ALA A 63 -40.19 -62.43 4.50
N ALA A 64 -39.42 -63.26 5.21
CA ALA A 64 -39.04 -64.59 4.71
C ALA A 64 -40.27 -65.49 4.48
N THR A 65 -40.38 -66.13 3.31
CA THR A 65 -41.45 -67.03 2.89
C THR A 65 -40.94 -68.46 2.67
N GLY A 66 -41.82 -69.46 2.75
CA GLY A 66 -41.49 -70.88 2.61
C GLY A 66 -42.02 -71.73 3.76
N ALA A 67 -42.07 -73.06 3.55
CA ALA A 67 -42.68 -73.98 4.51
C ALA A 67 -41.96 -74.00 5.86
N ASP A 68 -40.63 -73.90 5.87
CA ASP A 68 -39.82 -73.88 7.08
C ASP A 68 -39.47 -72.46 7.51
N TRP A 69 -39.07 -71.60 6.56
CA TRP A 69 -38.62 -70.24 6.85
C TRP A 69 -39.69 -69.39 7.52
N ALA A 70 -40.97 -69.54 7.14
CA ALA A 70 -42.07 -68.81 7.75
C ALA A 70 -42.33 -69.17 9.23
N THR A 71 -41.74 -70.26 9.74
CA THR A 71 -41.87 -70.68 11.14
C THR A 71 -40.85 -70.02 12.08
N HIS A 72 -39.90 -69.25 11.53
CA HIS A 72 -38.82 -68.62 12.27
C HIS A 72 -38.87 -67.09 12.17
N PRO A 73 -38.52 -66.35 13.25
CA PRO A 73 -38.50 -64.90 13.20
C PRO A 73 -37.34 -64.36 12.34
N ALA A 74 -37.51 -63.15 11.83
CA ALA A 74 -36.47 -62.40 11.12
C ALA A 74 -35.18 -62.26 11.95
N GLY A 75 -34.03 -62.17 11.28
CA GLY A 75 -32.70 -62.07 11.90
C GLY A 75 -32.18 -63.39 12.50
N ARG A 76 -32.93 -64.50 12.38
CA ARG A 76 -32.46 -65.83 12.78
C ARG A 76 -31.44 -66.35 11.76
N LEU A 77 -30.37 -66.95 12.27
CA LEU A 77 -29.42 -67.72 11.46
C LEU A 77 -29.96 -69.13 11.30
N LEU A 78 -30.31 -69.53 10.07
CA LEU A 78 -30.71 -70.90 9.75
C LEU A 78 -29.64 -71.62 8.95
N ARG A 79 -29.54 -72.93 9.17
CA ARG A 79 -28.69 -73.86 8.42
C ARG A 79 -29.57 -74.87 7.70
N HIS A 80 -29.29 -75.14 6.44
CA HIS A 80 -29.89 -76.27 5.73
C HIS A 80 -29.07 -77.55 6.00
N GLU A 81 -29.69 -78.60 6.51
CA GLU A 81 -29.04 -79.89 6.75
C GLU A 81 -30.06 -81.04 6.76
N ARG A 82 -29.68 -82.17 6.16
CA ARG A 82 -30.45 -83.42 6.03
C ARG A 82 -31.86 -83.19 5.49
N GLY A 83 -31.99 -82.28 4.54
CA GLY A 83 -33.25 -81.93 3.87
C GLY A 83 -34.20 -81.08 4.71
N GLY A 84 -33.72 -80.43 5.78
CA GLY A 84 -34.50 -79.52 6.60
C GLY A 84 -33.73 -78.27 7.03
N TRP A 85 -34.42 -77.32 7.63
CA TRP A 85 -33.84 -76.07 8.14
C TRP A 85 -33.76 -76.09 9.66
N LEU A 86 -32.57 -75.83 10.19
CA LEU A 86 -32.30 -75.83 11.63
C LEU A 86 -31.84 -74.45 12.10
N PRO A 87 -32.40 -73.89 13.18
CA PRO A 87 -31.94 -72.63 13.73
C PRO A 87 -30.61 -72.81 14.47
N VAL A 88 -29.62 -72.00 14.09
CA VAL A 88 -28.32 -71.93 14.76
C VAL A 88 -28.36 -70.79 15.80
N PRO A 89 -28.18 -71.07 17.11
CA PRO A 89 -28.10 -70.01 18.11
C PRO A 89 -26.86 -69.13 17.88
N ALA A 90 -27.09 -67.91 17.43
CA ALA A 90 -26.06 -66.91 17.23
C ALA A 90 -25.98 -65.98 18.46
N PRO A 91 -24.90 -66.00 19.25
CA PRO A 91 -24.71 -65.09 20.37
C PRO A 91 -24.41 -63.66 19.88
N ASP A 92 -24.66 -62.67 20.72
CA ASP A 92 -24.16 -61.31 20.48
C ASP A 92 -22.62 -61.31 20.43
N GLY A 93 -22.05 -60.51 19.54
CA GLY A 93 -20.63 -60.49 19.20
C GLY A 93 -20.23 -61.45 18.07
N LEU A 94 -21.12 -62.35 17.61
CA LEU A 94 -20.83 -63.21 16.47
C LEU A 94 -20.63 -62.38 15.20
N LEU A 95 -19.55 -62.68 14.48
CA LEU A 95 -19.28 -62.16 13.15
C LEU A 95 -19.81 -63.12 12.08
N ALA A 96 -20.48 -62.57 11.07
CA ALA A 96 -20.90 -63.31 9.88
C ALA A 96 -20.47 -62.57 8.61
N VAL A 97 -19.88 -63.28 7.66
CA VAL A 97 -19.61 -62.78 6.31
C VAL A 97 -20.80 -63.17 5.44
N VAL A 98 -21.45 -62.20 4.80
CA VAL A 98 -22.51 -62.48 3.84
C VAL A 98 -21.88 -62.55 2.46
N LEU A 99 -22.00 -63.70 1.80
CA LEU A 99 -21.24 -64.04 0.61
C LEU A 99 -21.73 -63.31 -0.64
N ASP A 100 -23.02 -62.98 -0.73
CA ASP A 100 -23.61 -62.30 -1.89
C ASP A 100 -23.39 -60.78 -1.91
N SER A 101 -23.25 -60.14 -0.74
CA SER A 101 -23.02 -58.70 -0.58
C SER A 101 -21.58 -58.34 -0.18
N GLU A 102 -20.74 -59.34 0.09
CA GLU A 102 -19.38 -59.19 0.65
C GLU A 102 -19.32 -58.37 1.96
N GLU A 103 -20.44 -58.28 2.69
CA GLU A 103 -20.52 -57.53 3.95
C GLU A 103 -20.13 -58.40 5.16
N ILE A 104 -19.50 -57.79 6.16
CA ILE A 104 -19.29 -58.42 7.46
C ILE A 104 -20.31 -57.84 8.42
N LEU A 105 -21.07 -58.70 9.10
CA LEU A 105 -22.05 -58.33 10.12
C LEU A 105 -21.57 -58.74 11.50
N VAL A 106 -21.93 -57.94 12.50
CA VAL A 106 -21.84 -58.27 13.91
C VAL A 106 -23.24 -58.33 14.51
N ARG A 107 -23.54 -59.41 15.23
CA ARG A 107 -24.79 -59.55 15.99
C ARG A 107 -24.71 -58.73 17.28
N ARG A 108 -25.65 -57.81 17.50
CA ARG A 108 -25.73 -56.94 18.70
C ARG A 108 -27.17 -56.83 19.14
N GLU A 109 -27.45 -57.11 20.42
CA GLU A 109 -28.80 -57.07 20.99
C GLU A 109 -29.83 -57.86 20.14
N GLY A 110 -29.37 -58.99 19.58
CA GLY A 110 -30.19 -59.84 18.71
C GLY A 110 -30.32 -59.40 17.24
N VAL A 111 -29.77 -58.24 16.85
CA VAL A 111 -29.84 -57.67 15.50
C VAL A 111 -28.51 -57.79 14.76
N TRP A 112 -28.53 -58.08 13.46
CA TRP A 112 -27.33 -58.10 12.62
C TRP A 112 -27.05 -56.71 12.03
N THR A 113 -25.91 -56.13 12.40
CA THR A 113 -25.47 -54.79 11.98
C THR A 113 -24.16 -54.87 11.19
N PRO A 114 -23.93 -54.05 10.15
CA PRO A 114 -22.64 -53.99 9.47
C PRO A 114 -21.50 -53.72 10.44
N LEU A 115 -20.40 -54.46 10.28
CA LEU A 115 -19.16 -54.25 11.00
C LEU A 115 -18.47 -52.98 10.45
N SER A 116 -18.86 -51.82 10.96
CA SER A 116 -18.14 -50.58 10.71
C SER A 116 -16.90 -50.50 11.61
N PHE A 117 -15.72 -50.41 10.99
CA PHE A 117 -14.50 -50.06 11.68
C PHE A 117 -14.53 -48.56 12.04
N GLY A 118 -15.12 -48.23 13.19
CA GLY A 118 -14.64 -47.13 14.03
C GLY A 118 -14.61 -45.71 13.46
N LEU A 119 -15.32 -45.39 12.37
CA LEU A 119 -15.73 -44.01 12.12
C LEU A 119 -17.20 -43.91 12.53
N PRO A 120 -17.50 -43.43 13.75
CA PRO A 120 -18.85 -43.01 14.05
C PRO A 120 -19.30 -42.00 13.00
N GLN A 121 -20.61 -41.95 12.73
CA GLN A 121 -21.20 -40.92 11.87
C GLN A 121 -20.83 -39.51 12.35
N GLU A 122 -20.46 -39.37 13.63
CA GLU A 122 -19.91 -38.17 14.25
C GLU A 122 -18.67 -38.47 15.09
N ILE A 123 -17.58 -37.76 14.82
CA ILE A 123 -16.42 -37.72 15.72
C ILE A 123 -16.52 -36.44 16.55
N GLN A 124 -16.78 -36.58 17.85
CA GLN A 124 -16.96 -35.46 18.79
C GLN A 124 -15.86 -35.45 19.86
N GLN A 125 -15.65 -34.29 20.48
CA GLN A 125 -14.68 -34.11 21.58
C GLN A 125 -13.24 -34.54 21.26
N ILE A 126 -12.83 -34.42 19.99
CA ILE A 126 -11.43 -34.61 19.61
C ILE A 126 -10.57 -33.51 20.23
N THR A 127 -9.66 -33.91 21.10
CA THR A 127 -8.77 -32.97 21.80
C THR A 127 -7.57 -32.58 20.96
N ARG A 128 -7.17 -33.41 19.99
CA ARG A 128 -6.05 -33.17 19.06
C ARG A 128 -6.29 -33.79 17.69
N LEU A 129 -5.94 -33.06 16.63
CA LEU A 129 -6.00 -33.52 15.24
C LEU A 129 -4.72 -33.12 14.50
N GLY A 130 -3.90 -34.12 14.15
CA GLY A 130 -2.69 -33.94 13.36
C GLY A 130 -2.84 -34.51 11.95
N VAL A 131 -2.57 -33.71 10.92
CA VAL A 131 -2.54 -34.14 9.51
C VAL A 131 -1.12 -34.00 8.98
N ASN A 132 -0.46 -35.13 8.69
CA ASN A 132 0.96 -35.21 8.29
C ASN A 132 1.95 -34.56 9.28
N THR A 133 1.51 -34.32 10.52
CA THR A 133 2.31 -33.80 11.64
C THR A 133 1.63 -34.15 12.96
N THR A 134 2.35 -34.06 14.06
CA THR A 134 1.79 -34.28 15.41
C THR A 134 1.21 -32.97 15.94
N ALA A 135 -0.04 -33.01 16.41
CA ALA A 135 -0.67 -31.91 17.15
C ALA A 135 -0.24 -31.92 18.62
N ASP A 136 -0.05 -30.74 19.21
CA ASP A 136 0.43 -30.57 20.58
C ASP A 136 -0.63 -29.88 21.48
N ALA A 137 -0.25 -29.45 22.69
CA ALA A 137 -1.18 -28.83 23.64
C ALA A 137 -1.55 -27.39 23.25
N THR A 138 -0.70 -26.75 22.46
CA THR A 138 -0.85 -25.38 21.96
C THR A 138 -1.52 -25.39 20.60
N ASN A 139 -1.05 -26.25 19.69
CA ASN A 139 -1.58 -26.46 18.34
C ASN A 139 -2.44 -27.73 18.32
N VAL A 140 -3.64 -27.63 18.89
CA VAL A 140 -4.58 -28.76 18.99
C VAL A 140 -5.04 -29.26 17.62
N VAL A 141 -5.03 -28.40 16.60
CA VAL A 141 -5.13 -28.79 15.19
C VAL A 141 -3.85 -28.39 14.49
N ALA A 142 -3.10 -29.36 13.96
CA ALA A 142 -1.84 -29.13 13.27
C ALA A 142 -1.85 -29.83 11.91
N VAL A 143 -1.61 -29.06 10.84
CA VAL A 143 -1.67 -29.55 9.46
C VAL A 143 -0.35 -29.23 8.75
N ARG A 144 0.32 -30.25 8.22
CA ARG A 144 1.49 -30.11 7.35
C ARG A 144 1.12 -30.51 5.92
N ALA A 145 0.75 -29.52 5.11
CA ALA A 145 0.28 -29.73 3.75
C ALA A 145 0.74 -28.61 2.81
N ASN A 146 0.76 -28.89 1.50
CA ASN A 146 1.05 -27.89 0.47
C ASN A 146 -0.15 -27.01 0.14
N LYS A 147 -1.36 -27.58 0.23
CA LYS A 147 -2.65 -26.93 -0.04
C LYS A 147 -3.71 -27.54 0.87
N ALA A 148 -4.72 -26.75 1.18
CA ALA A 148 -5.95 -27.23 1.78
C ALA A 148 -7.12 -26.48 1.13
N LEU A 149 -8.23 -27.18 0.95
CA LEU A 149 -9.46 -26.66 0.36
C LEU A 149 -10.54 -26.77 1.43
N TRP A 150 -11.22 -25.66 1.66
CA TRP A 150 -12.44 -25.59 2.44
C TRP A 150 -13.50 -25.13 1.46
N THR A 151 -14.57 -25.91 1.34
CA THR A 151 -15.68 -25.61 0.44
C THR A 151 -16.97 -25.69 1.23
N ALA A 152 -17.94 -24.87 0.84
CA ALA A 152 -19.27 -24.95 1.42
C ALA A 152 -19.95 -26.27 1.04
N LEU A 153 -20.89 -26.70 1.89
CA LEU A 153 -21.82 -27.76 1.51
C LEU A 153 -22.89 -27.15 0.61
N GLU A 154 -22.98 -27.65 -0.62
CA GLU A 154 -23.91 -27.14 -1.63
C GLU A 154 -25.36 -27.49 -1.28
N SER A 155 -26.32 -26.71 -1.77
CA SER A 155 -27.74 -26.97 -1.54
C SER A 155 -28.22 -28.32 -2.07
N GLU A 156 -27.66 -28.79 -3.19
CA GLU A 156 -27.94 -30.13 -3.74
C GLU A 156 -27.40 -31.25 -2.83
N SER A 157 -26.39 -30.95 -2.02
CA SER A 157 -25.81 -31.84 -1.01
C SER A 157 -26.39 -31.60 0.40
N GLY A 158 -27.47 -30.82 0.52
CA GLY A 158 -28.17 -30.55 1.78
C GLY A 158 -27.59 -29.41 2.63
N GLY A 159 -26.73 -28.55 2.07
CA GLY A 159 -26.18 -27.36 2.75
C GLY A 159 -26.82 -26.04 2.33
N ASP A 160 -26.30 -24.93 2.84
CA ASP A 160 -26.74 -23.56 2.51
C ASP A 160 -25.85 -22.87 1.45
N GLY A 161 -24.79 -23.53 1.00
CA GLY A 161 -23.82 -22.99 0.04
C GLY A 161 -22.84 -21.96 0.61
N ASP A 162 -22.92 -21.65 1.91
CA ASP A 162 -22.05 -20.66 2.55
C ASP A 162 -20.91 -21.33 3.33
N LEU A 163 -19.69 -20.81 3.18
CA LEU A 163 -18.54 -21.18 4.01
C LEU A 163 -18.17 -20.01 4.92
N ARG A 164 -18.16 -20.25 6.24
CA ARG A 164 -17.78 -19.24 7.24
C ARG A 164 -16.77 -19.82 8.22
N PHE A 165 -15.73 -19.04 8.52
CA PHE A 165 -14.90 -19.27 9.68
C PHE A 165 -15.36 -18.35 10.81
N THR A 166 -15.87 -18.93 11.90
CA THR A 166 -16.26 -18.19 13.09
C THR A 166 -15.17 -18.34 14.14
N PHE A 167 -14.61 -17.21 14.56
CA PHE A 167 -13.59 -17.14 15.61
C PHE A 167 -14.15 -16.34 16.79
N ASN A 168 -13.79 -16.71 18.03
CA ASN A 168 -14.22 -16.02 19.23
C ASN A 168 -13.07 -15.89 20.24
N LYS A 169 -12.96 -14.73 20.89
CA LYS A 169 -12.07 -14.50 22.04
C LYS A 169 -12.88 -14.23 23.29
N GLN A 170 -12.27 -14.41 24.46
CA GLN A 170 -12.97 -14.32 25.74
C GLN A 170 -13.31 -12.88 26.12
N THR A 171 -12.38 -11.96 25.92
CA THR A 171 -12.51 -10.54 26.26
C THR A 171 -11.86 -9.64 25.22
N ALA A 172 -12.15 -8.34 25.27
CA ALA A 172 -11.57 -7.36 24.36
C ALA A 172 -10.03 -7.34 24.43
N GLY A 173 -9.44 -7.50 25.61
CA GLY A 173 -7.98 -7.45 25.79
C GLY A 173 -7.23 -8.66 25.21
N ASP A 174 -7.94 -9.72 24.82
CA ASP A 174 -7.33 -10.92 24.25
C ASP A 174 -7.00 -10.76 22.75
N VAL A 175 -6.33 -11.77 22.20
CA VAL A 175 -5.91 -11.81 20.79
C VAL A 175 -6.75 -12.83 20.03
N LEU A 176 -7.37 -12.38 18.95
CA LEU A 176 -7.98 -13.22 17.93
C LEU A 176 -7.40 -12.79 16.59
N SER A 177 -6.56 -13.62 15.96
CA SER A 177 -5.84 -13.21 14.76
C SER A 177 -5.49 -14.36 13.83
N LEU A 178 -5.22 -14.00 12.57
CA LEU A 178 -4.51 -14.80 11.60
C LEU A 178 -3.05 -14.33 11.58
N LEU A 179 -2.13 -15.22 11.97
CA LEU A 179 -0.70 -14.95 12.00
C LEU A 179 -0.02 -15.56 10.77
N PHE A 180 0.61 -14.71 9.96
CA PHE A 180 1.38 -15.11 8.79
C PHE A 180 2.86 -15.18 9.15
N GLN A 181 3.53 -16.30 8.86
CA GLN A 181 4.90 -16.57 9.29
C GLN A 181 5.82 -16.99 8.15
N SER A 182 7.13 -16.73 8.34
CA SER A 182 8.21 -17.30 7.52
C SER A 182 9.31 -17.80 8.45
N GLY A 183 9.72 -19.07 8.27
CA GLY A 183 10.75 -19.68 9.13
C GLY A 183 10.40 -19.62 10.62
N TRP A 184 9.13 -19.82 10.99
CA TRP A 184 8.60 -19.72 12.36
C TRP A 184 8.60 -18.32 12.99
N GLY A 185 8.98 -17.28 12.24
CA GLY A 185 8.88 -15.88 12.67
C GLY A 185 7.63 -15.20 12.12
N GLY A 186 6.91 -14.44 12.96
CA GLY A 186 5.78 -13.60 12.53
C GLY A 186 6.18 -12.55 11.50
N ARG A 187 5.32 -12.32 10.50
CA ARG A 187 5.52 -11.31 9.44
C ARG A 187 4.33 -10.39 9.29
N ALA A 188 3.13 -10.91 9.41
CA ALA A 188 1.91 -10.12 9.45
C ALA A 188 0.90 -10.76 10.41
N GLU A 189 0.06 -9.93 11.02
CA GLU A 189 -1.02 -10.36 11.91
C GLU A 189 -2.26 -9.53 11.62
N LEU A 190 -3.37 -10.21 11.29
CA LEU A 190 -4.68 -9.61 11.01
C LEU A 190 -5.70 -10.11 12.04
N GLY A 191 -6.38 -9.21 12.75
CA GLY A 191 -7.45 -9.60 13.67
C GLY A 191 -7.80 -8.58 14.75
N LEU A 192 -8.48 -9.05 15.80
CA LEU A 192 -8.90 -8.28 16.98
C LEU A 192 -7.82 -8.45 18.07
N VAL A 193 -6.80 -7.59 18.04
CA VAL A 193 -5.55 -7.80 18.78
C VAL A 193 -5.39 -6.80 19.91
N GLY A 194 -5.75 -7.19 21.13
CA GLY A 194 -5.66 -6.34 22.32
C GLY A 194 -6.84 -5.38 22.51
N ASP A 195 -7.78 -5.36 21.58
CA ASP A 195 -9.11 -4.72 21.65
C ASP A 195 -10.06 -5.33 20.59
N ASP A 196 -11.28 -4.80 20.47
CA ASP A 196 -12.27 -5.26 19.49
C ASP A 196 -12.23 -4.49 18.16
N ASP A 197 -11.16 -3.75 17.87
CA ASP A 197 -10.99 -3.11 16.57
C ASP A 197 -10.22 -4.05 15.63
N LEU A 198 -10.61 -4.07 14.35
CA LEU A 198 -9.91 -4.88 13.35
C LEU A 198 -8.57 -4.23 13.00
N ARG A 199 -7.46 -4.92 13.24
CA ARG A 199 -6.10 -4.41 13.05
C ARG A 199 -5.29 -5.29 12.10
N LEU A 200 -4.42 -4.65 11.32
CA LEU A 200 -3.34 -5.27 10.58
C LEU A 200 -2.00 -4.74 11.09
N LYS A 201 -1.12 -5.64 11.51
CA LYS A 201 0.26 -5.33 11.90
C LYS A 201 1.25 -6.14 11.06
N VAL A 202 2.45 -5.59 10.87
CA VAL A 202 3.56 -6.26 10.19
C VAL A 202 4.82 -6.24 11.04
N SER A 203 5.69 -7.23 10.84
CA SER A 203 6.96 -7.34 11.53
C SER A 203 8.07 -7.79 10.59
N PRO A 204 9.26 -7.15 10.61
CA PRO A 204 10.41 -7.61 9.84
C PRO A 204 11.02 -8.89 10.41
N ASP A 205 10.89 -9.13 11.73
CA ASP A 205 11.63 -10.16 12.47
C ASP A 205 10.73 -11.08 13.31
N GLY A 206 9.47 -10.72 13.55
CA GLY A 206 8.53 -11.42 14.42
C GLY A 206 8.51 -10.90 15.87
N GLY A 207 9.41 -9.97 16.22
CA GLY A 207 9.46 -9.33 17.52
C GLY A 207 8.97 -7.88 17.48
N ALA A 208 9.51 -7.06 16.57
CA ALA A 208 9.14 -5.66 16.42
C ALA A 208 7.89 -5.54 15.52
N TRP A 209 6.74 -5.20 16.11
CA TRP A 209 5.48 -5.04 15.39
C TRP A 209 5.17 -3.59 15.05
N ARG A 210 4.69 -3.36 13.83
CA ARG A 210 4.28 -2.07 13.31
C ARG A 210 2.82 -2.16 12.90
N GLU A 211 1.99 -1.30 13.44
CA GLU A 211 0.61 -1.17 12.97
C GLU A 211 0.59 -0.60 11.55
N VAL A 212 -0.29 -1.15 10.72
CA VAL A 212 -0.50 -0.72 9.33
C VAL A 212 -1.86 -0.05 9.21
N LEU A 213 -2.92 -0.77 9.60
CA LEU A 213 -4.29 -0.35 9.47
C LEU A 213 -5.09 -0.78 10.71
N MET A 214 -6.03 0.08 11.11
CA MET A 214 -7.07 -0.22 12.08
C MET A 214 -8.42 0.23 11.52
N ALA A 215 -9.49 -0.54 11.73
CA ALA A 215 -10.86 -0.12 11.46
C ALA A 215 -11.58 0.14 12.79
N ASP A 216 -11.97 1.40 13.01
CA ASP A 216 -12.64 1.82 14.23
C ASP A 216 -14.06 1.25 14.24
N ARG A 217 -14.38 0.42 15.24
CA ARG A 217 -15.66 -0.29 15.29
C ARG A 217 -16.88 0.61 15.51
N HIS A 218 -16.71 1.82 16.02
CA HIS A 218 -17.82 2.74 16.32
C HIS A 218 -18.19 3.60 15.11
N THR A 219 -17.22 3.91 14.26
CA THR A 219 -17.36 4.84 13.14
C THR A 219 -17.22 4.18 11.77
N GLY A 220 -16.67 2.97 11.70
CA GLY A 220 -16.36 2.28 10.45
C GLY A 220 -15.21 2.91 9.66
N ARG A 221 -14.44 3.82 10.27
CA ARG A 221 -13.33 4.53 9.61
C ARG A 221 -12.06 3.70 9.66
N ALA A 222 -11.39 3.58 8.51
CA ALA A 222 -10.04 3.05 8.43
C ALA A 222 -9.02 4.12 8.82
N TRP A 223 -8.10 3.74 9.71
CA TRP A 223 -6.93 4.52 10.09
C TRP A 223 -5.67 3.81 9.61
N PHE A 224 -4.77 4.55 8.96
CA PHE A 224 -3.46 4.05 8.54
C PHE A 224 -2.38 4.66 9.43
N ALA A 225 -1.61 3.83 10.12
CA ALA A 225 -0.73 4.28 11.20
C ALA A 225 0.41 5.22 10.76
N LYS A 226 0.71 5.23 9.46
CA LYS A 226 1.71 6.12 8.83
C LYS A 226 1.09 7.05 7.77
N GLY A 227 -0.24 7.18 7.76
CA GLY A 227 -0.99 7.91 6.73
C GLY A 227 -1.27 7.07 5.50
N ALA A 228 -2.32 7.45 4.75
CA ALA A 228 -2.69 6.84 3.46
C ALA A 228 -2.22 7.69 2.26
N THR A 229 -1.77 8.91 2.50
CA THR A 229 -1.47 9.88 1.46
C THR A 229 -0.14 9.56 0.80
N ARG A 230 -0.18 9.24 -0.48
CA ARG A 230 1.02 9.26 -1.32
C ARG A 230 1.19 10.68 -1.86
N ARG A 231 2.38 11.27 -1.64
CA ARG A 231 2.75 12.59 -2.17
C ARG A 231 4.05 12.47 -2.95
N GLU A 232 4.07 13.00 -4.16
CA GLU A 232 5.27 13.03 -5.00
C GLU A 232 5.33 14.38 -5.74
N THR A 233 6.49 15.04 -5.72
CA THR A 233 6.67 16.38 -6.32
C THR A 233 7.65 16.31 -7.49
N THR A 234 7.23 16.77 -8.66
CA THR A 234 8.07 16.99 -9.83
C THR A 234 8.46 18.46 -9.91
N THR A 235 9.76 18.75 -9.95
CA THR A 235 10.28 20.11 -10.15
C THR A 235 10.71 20.29 -11.61
N LEU A 236 10.13 21.27 -12.29
CA LEU A 236 10.38 21.59 -13.69
C LEU A 236 11.13 22.92 -13.78
N THR A 237 12.40 22.85 -14.16
CA THR A 237 13.28 24.02 -14.42
C THR A 237 13.39 24.35 -15.91
N THR A 238 12.80 23.52 -16.76
CA THR A 238 12.65 23.74 -18.20
C THR A 238 11.21 23.41 -18.60
N GLY A 239 10.73 24.03 -19.68
CA GLY A 239 9.41 23.71 -20.21
C GLY A 239 9.31 22.27 -20.75
N GLY A 240 8.10 21.73 -20.78
CA GLY A 240 7.85 20.36 -21.22
C GLY A 240 6.40 19.92 -21.02
N ALA A 241 6.09 18.72 -21.50
CA ALA A 241 4.83 18.05 -21.21
C ALA A 241 4.92 17.29 -19.87
N TRP A 242 3.82 17.25 -19.13
CA TRP A 242 3.72 16.50 -17.88
C TRP A 242 2.31 15.90 -17.74
N SER A 243 2.20 14.68 -17.26
CA SER A 243 0.91 14.02 -17.01
C SER A 243 0.85 13.47 -15.59
N PRO A 244 -0.29 13.57 -14.89
CA PRO A 244 -0.44 12.97 -13.58
C PRO A 244 -0.33 11.43 -13.67
N PRO A 245 0.29 10.76 -12.68
CA PRO A 245 0.32 9.31 -12.62
C PRO A 245 -1.06 8.74 -12.27
N GLU A 246 -1.32 7.49 -12.63
CA GLU A 246 -2.64 6.83 -12.52
C GLU A 246 -3.24 6.86 -11.10
N TRP A 247 -2.39 6.82 -10.07
CA TRP A 247 -2.82 6.84 -8.67
C TRP A 247 -3.18 8.24 -8.14
N ALA A 248 -2.85 9.30 -8.87
CA ALA A 248 -3.08 10.68 -8.41
C ALA A 248 -4.58 10.99 -8.32
N ARG A 249 -4.97 11.67 -7.24
CA ARG A 249 -6.32 12.22 -7.04
C ARG A 249 -6.34 13.73 -7.17
N TRP A 250 -5.29 14.39 -6.70
CA TRP A 250 -5.12 15.83 -6.78
C TRP A 250 -3.73 16.19 -7.30
N VAL A 251 -3.63 17.35 -7.94
CA VAL A 251 -2.38 17.98 -8.34
C VAL A 251 -2.35 19.39 -7.77
N GLU A 252 -1.43 19.61 -6.82
CA GLU A 252 -1.06 20.93 -6.35
C GLU A 252 0.06 21.47 -7.25
N ALA A 253 -0.12 22.68 -7.76
CA ALA A 253 0.85 23.34 -8.63
C ALA A 253 1.34 24.64 -7.99
N VAL A 254 2.65 24.88 -8.08
CA VAL A 254 3.27 26.17 -7.80
C VAL A 254 3.99 26.63 -9.06
N CYS A 255 3.69 27.83 -9.53
CA CYS A 255 4.22 28.41 -10.75
C CYS A 255 4.88 29.75 -10.43
N VAL A 256 6.17 29.86 -10.75
CA VAL A 256 7.01 31.01 -10.39
C VAL A 256 7.59 31.62 -11.66
N GLY A 257 7.35 32.89 -11.91
CA GLY A 257 7.92 33.62 -13.04
C GLY A 257 9.42 33.86 -12.91
N GLY A 258 10.09 34.23 -14.01
CA GLY A 258 11.48 34.68 -13.96
C GLY A 258 11.62 36.01 -13.22
N GLY A 259 12.73 36.21 -12.52
CA GLY A 259 13.09 37.49 -11.92
C GLY A 259 13.53 38.51 -12.96
N GLY A 260 13.28 39.79 -12.71
CA GLY A 260 13.77 40.87 -13.55
C GLY A 260 15.27 41.11 -13.36
N GLY A 261 15.96 41.55 -14.41
CA GLY A 261 17.35 42.01 -14.33
C GLY A 261 17.46 43.38 -13.66
N GLY A 262 18.61 43.66 -13.04
CA GLY A 262 18.92 44.99 -12.54
C GLY A 262 19.23 45.97 -13.68
N GLY A 263 18.96 47.26 -13.48
CA GLY A 263 19.41 48.31 -14.40
C GLY A 263 20.91 48.54 -14.28
N ALA A 264 21.54 49.05 -15.34
CA ALA A 264 22.90 49.55 -15.28
C ALA A 264 22.97 50.90 -14.56
N GLY A 265 24.12 51.25 -13.98
CA GLY A 265 24.35 52.59 -13.44
C GLY A 265 24.46 53.67 -14.53
N LEU A 266 24.59 54.93 -14.14
CA LEU A 266 24.95 56.02 -15.06
C LEU A 266 26.47 56.27 -15.04
N ALA A 267 27.07 56.32 -16.23
CA ALA A 267 28.41 56.85 -16.45
C ALA A 267 28.35 58.32 -16.84
N GLY A 268 29.30 59.12 -16.38
CA GLY A 268 29.38 60.52 -16.76
C GLY A 268 30.49 61.27 -16.03
N ALA A 269 30.70 62.53 -16.41
CA ALA A 269 31.76 63.35 -15.86
C ALA A 269 31.61 63.57 -14.33
N ALA A 270 32.74 63.73 -13.65
CA ALA A 270 32.75 64.17 -12.25
C ALA A 270 32.03 65.52 -12.09
N GLY A 271 31.39 65.74 -10.94
CA GLY A 271 30.58 66.94 -10.71
C GLY A 271 29.12 66.82 -11.12
N THR A 272 28.73 65.72 -11.79
CA THR A 272 27.35 65.42 -12.17
C THR A 272 26.71 64.38 -11.26
N VAL A 273 25.42 64.58 -10.95
CA VAL A 273 24.59 63.59 -10.26
C VAL A 273 24.41 62.39 -11.17
N ARG A 274 24.74 61.20 -10.67
CA ARG A 274 24.60 59.94 -11.40
C ARG A 274 23.99 58.89 -10.49
N HIS A 275 22.79 58.43 -10.79
CA HIS A 275 22.20 57.32 -10.06
C HIS A 275 22.82 55.99 -10.51
N GLY A 276 22.87 55.02 -9.60
CA GLY A 276 23.02 53.62 -9.96
C GLY A 276 21.74 53.11 -10.63
N GLY A 277 21.79 51.88 -11.14
CA GLY A 277 20.61 51.20 -11.65
C GLY A 277 19.68 50.75 -10.53
N GLY A 278 18.38 50.69 -10.79
CA GLY A 278 17.43 50.04 -9.90
C GLY A 278 17.63 48.52 -9.88
N GLY A 279 17.29 47.87 -8.76
CA GLY A 279 17.25 46.41 -8.70
C GLY A 279 16.05 45.85 -9.47
N GLY A 280 16.16 44.64 -9.99
CA GLY A 280 15.05 43.92 -10.64
C GLY A 280 14.02 43.40 -9.65
N GLY A 281 12.76 43.34 -10.06
CA GLY A 281 11.69 42.73 -9.25
C GLY A 281 11.74 41.21 -9.27
N ALA A 282 11.28 40.58 -8.20
CA ALA A 282 11.14 39.13 -8.13
C ALA A 282 10.00 38.62 -9.03
N GLY A 283 10.10 37.40 -9.53
CA GLY A 283 9.05 36.73 -10.28
C GLY A 283 7.82 36.46 -9.42
N GLY A 284 6.64 36.55 -10.05
CA GLY A 284 5.35 36.31 -9.44
C GLY A 284 5.15 34.85 -9.05
N VAL A 285 4.42 34.61 -7.96
CA VAL A 285 4.13 33.27 -7.42
C VAL A 285 2.63 33.04 -7.47
N MET A 286 2.23 31.96 -8.13
CA MET A 286 0.85 31.51 -8.17
C MET A 286 0.76 30.03 -7.84
N SER A 287 -0.28 29.65 -7.11
CA SER A 287 -0.55 28.27 -6.73
C SER A 287 -1.98 27.88 -7.04
N ALA A 288 -2.20 26.62 -7.38
CA ALA A 288 -3.53 26.06 -7.62
C ALA A 288 -3.60 24.58 -7.21
N LEU A 289 -4.82 24.10 -6.99
CA LEU A 289 -5.11 22.71 -6.69
C LEU A 289 -6.19 22.22 -7.67
N TRP A 290 -5.91 21.15 -8.40
CA TRP A 290 -6.83 20.58 -9.38
C TRP A 290 -7.08 19.10 -9.13
N PRO A 291 -8.29 18.58 -9.43
CA PRO A 291 -8.52 17.15 -9.44
C PRO A 291 -7.77 16.51 -10.62
N ALA A 292 -7.06 15.41 -10.37
CA ALA A 292 -6.19 14.78 -11.37
C ALA A 292 -6.96 14.28 -12.61
N GLU A 293 -8.21 13.85 -12.43
CA GLU A 293 -9.10 13.43 -13.52
C GLU A 293 -9.37 14.54 -14.55
N ALA A 294 -9.37 15.81 -14.13
CA ALA A 294 -9.58 16.95 -15.04
C ALA A 294 -8.35 17.25 -15.91
N LEU A 295 -7.19 16.64 -15.60
CA LEU A 295 -5.92 16.85 -16.27
C LEU A 295 -5.56 15.71 -17.25
N GLY A 296 -6.52 14.87 -17.64
CA GLY A 296 -6.29 13.64 -18.41
C GLY A 296 -5.64 13.82 -19.79
N VAL A 297 -5.67 15.02 -20.39
CA VAL A 297 -4.95 15.34 -21.63
C VAL A 297 -3.49 15.76 -21.42
N GLY A 298 -3.04 15.84 -20.16
CA GLY A 298 -1.71 16.29 -19.78
C GLY A 298 -1.56 17.82 -19.75
N LEU A 299 -0.58 18.28 -18.98
CA LEU A 299 -0.19 19.68 -18.85
C LEU A 299 0.96 20.01 -19.81
N THR A 300 0.90 21.21 -20.38
CA THR A 300 2.04 21.86 -21.03
C THR A 300 2.59 22.91 -20.10
N VAL A 301 3.89 22.81 -19.80
CA VAL A 301 4.58 23.70 -18.87
C VAL A 301 5.59 24.56 -19.62
N VAL A 302 5.57 25.85 -19.35
CA VAL A 302 6.59 26.82 -19.77
C VAL A 302 7.26 27.37 -18.52
N VAL A 303 8.59 27.35 -18.50
CA VAL A 303 9.38 27.96 -17.43
C VAL A 303 9.98 29.25 -17.95
N GLY A 304 9.67 30.36 -17.28
CA GLY A 304 10.10 31.69 -17.65
C GLY A 304 11.60 31.90 -17.42
N ALA A 305 12.31 32.40 -18.43
CA ALA A 305 13.69 32.84 -18.29
C ALA A 305 13.80 34.07 -17.37
N GLY A 306 14.94 34.19 -16.67
CA GLY A 306 15.28 35.42 -15.95
C GLY A 306 15.62 36.56 -16.90
N GLY A 307 15.35 37.79 -16.48
CA GLY A 307 15.70 38.99 -17.24
C GLY A 307 17.20 39.26 -17.21
N GLY A 308 17.80 39.55 -18.36
CA GLY A 308 19.19 40.02 -18.42
C GLY A 308 19.38 41.38 -17.74
N GLY A 309 20.54 41.60 -17.14
CA GLY A 309 20.89 42.90 -16.56
C GLY A 309 21.11 43.98 -17.63
N GLY A 310 20.99 45.24 -17.25
CA GLY A 310 21.29 46.38 -18.12
C GLY A 310 22.75 46.33 -18.57
N PRO A 311 23.03 46.25 -19.89
CA PRO A 311 24.38 45.99 -20.39
C PRO A 311 25.27 47.24 -20.45
N ASP A 312 24.66 48.41 -20.58
CA ASP A 312 25.34 49.67 -20.86
C ASP A 312 24.82 50.81 -19.98
N SER A 313 25.58 51.90 -19.89
CA SER A 313 25.23 53.06 -19.06
C SER A 313 23.79 53.54 -19.26
N GLY A 314 23.02 53.55 -18.17
CA GLY A 314 21.62 53.98 -18.15
C GLY A 314 20.64 52.99 -18.80
N ALA A 315 21.08 51.81 -19.24
CA ALA A 315 20.20 50.78 -19.76
C ALA A 315 19.38 50.14 -18.62
N ALA A 316 18.08 49.97 -18.85
CA ALA A 316 17.22 49.21 -17.95
C ALA A 316 17.54 47.71 -18.04
N GLY A 317 17.28 46.99 -16.95
CA GLY A 317 17.27 45.53 -16.97
C GLY A 317 16.08 45.00 -17.78
N ALA A 318 16.23 43.83 -18.38
CA ALA A 318 15.11 43.14 -19.01
C ALA A 318 14.15 42.60 -17.95
N SER A 319 12.86 42.54 -18.28
CA SER A 319 11.89 41.83 -17.43
C SER A 319 12.11 40.33 -17.53
N GLY A 320 11.83 39.61 -16.45
CA GLY A 320 11.71 38.16 -16.50
C GLY A 320 10.54 37.73 -17.38
N ALA A 321 10.62 36.52 -17.92
CA ALA A 321 9.53 35.92 -18.65
C ALA A 321 8.56 35.18 -17.70
N ASP A 322 7.32 35.01 -18.15
CA ASP A 322 6.31 34.29 -17.38
C ASP A 322 6.57 32.79 -17.39
N SER A 323 6.31 32.13 -16.26
CA SER A 323 6.08 30.68 -16.21
C SER A 323 4.59 30.40 -16.33
N ARG A 324 4.21 29.35 -17.07
CA ARG A 324 2.81 29.04 -17.37
C ARG A 324 2.55 27.55 -17.33
N ILE A 325 1.37 27.19 -16.85
CA ILE A 325 0.81 25.84 -16.89
C ILE A 325 -0.45 25.90 -17.74
N ALA A 326 -0.52 25.09 -18.79
CA ALA A 326 -1.66 25.04 -19.70
C ALA A 326 -2.20 23.61 -19.87
N LEU A 327 -3.50 23.51 -20.13
CA LEU A 327 -4.24 22.28 -20.42
C LEU A 327 -4.90 22.45 -21.78
N GLY A 328 -4.50 21.65 -22.79
CA GLY A 328 -5.07 21.73 -24.13
C GLY A 328 -5.01 23.13 -24.77
N GLY A 329 -3.97 23.92 -24.46
CA GLY A 329 -3.80 25.30 -24.95
C GLY A 329 -4.44 26.39 -24.07
N VAL A 330 -5.25 26.02 -23.07
CA VAL A 330 -5.83 26.97 -22.11
C VAL A 330 -4.86 27.16 -20.95
N THR A 331 -4.45 28.40 -20.67
CA THR A 331 -3.58 28.71 -19.52
C THR A 331 -4.37 28.60 -18.22
N LEU A 332 -3.96 27.68 -17.34
CA LEU A 332 -4.58 27.46 -16.03
C LEU A 332 -3.92 28.31 -14.94
N LEU A 333 -2.61 28.51 -15.02
CA LEU A 333 -1.82 29.20 -14.00
C LEU A 333 -0.64 29.95 -14.63
N THR A 334 -0.43 31.20 -14.23
CA THR A 334 0.69 32.03 -14.71
C THR A 334 1.43 32.62 -13.51
N GLY A 335 2.72 32.35 -13.38
CA GLY A 335 3.63 33.14 -12.55
C GLY A 335 4.23 34.23 -13.44
N GLU A 336 3.80 35.47 -13.28
CA GLU A 336 4.27 36.56 -14.14
C GLU A 336 5.74 36.90 -13.87
N GLY A 337 6.47 37.29 -14.91
CA GLY A 337 7.85 37.74 -14.76
C GLY A 337 7.98 39.04 -13.96
N GLY A 338 9.03 39.14 -13.16
CA GLY A 338 9.40 40.37 -12.47
C GLY A 338 9.85 41.45 -13.45
N ARG A 339 9.54 42.72 -13.17
CA ARG A 339 9.95 43.83 -14.04
C ARG A 339 11.44 44.13 -13.83
N GLY A 340 12.12 44.47 -14.91
CA GLY A 340 13.51 44.92 -14.84
C GLY A 340 13.64 46.25 -14.11
N GLY A 341 14.78 46.46 -13.44
CA GLY A 341 15.10 47.74 -12.81
C GLY A 341 15.40 48.81 -13.85
N ALA A 342 15.02 50.06 -13.58
CA ALA A 342 15.34 51.18 -14.47
C ALA A 342 16.85 51.44 -14.45
N GLY A 343 17.41 51.82 -15.60
CA GLY A 343 18.80 52.26 -15.66
C GLY A 343 19.01 53.57 -14.90
N GLY A 344 20.24 53.78 -14.43
CA GLY A 344 20.64 55.01 -13.76
C GLY A 344 20.53 56.20 -14.69
N SER A 345 19.99 57.30 -14.18
CA SER A 345 19.94 58.59 -14.86
C SER A 345 20.46 59.70 -13.94
N ALA A 346 20.40 60.95 -14.39
CA ALA A 346 20.70 62.10 -13.53
C ALA A 346 19.59 62.36 -12.49
N ALA A 347 18.42 61.75 -12.64
CA ALA A 347 17.24 62.01 -11.82
C ALA A 347 16.78 60.81 -10.97
N SER A 348 16.97 59.58 -11.45
CA SER A 348 16.48 58.37 -10.79
C SER A 348 17.15 57.08 -11.28
N GLY A 349 16.93 56.01 -10.52
CA GLY A 349 17.15 54.61 -10.91
C GLY A 349 16.14 53.75 -10.16
N LEU A 350 14.89 53.72 -10.63
CA LEU A 350 13.78 53.07 -9.93
C LEU A 350 13.89 51.55 -9.94
N GLY A 351 13.54 50.91 -8.82
CA GLY A 351 13.46 49.46 -8.73
C GLY A 351 12.31 48.89 -9.57
N GLY A 352 12.54 47.70 -10.13
CA GLY A 352 11.53 46.96 -10.88
C GLY A 352 10.41 46.47 -9.96
N ALA A 353 9.16 46.58 -10.40
CA ALA A 353 8.04 45.98 -9.70
C ALA A 353 8.14 44.44 -9.69
N GLY A 354 7.71 43.81 -8.59
CA GLY A 354 7.56 42.35 -8.56
C GLY A 354 6.51 41.86 -9.57
N GLY A 355 6.67 40.63 -10.03
CA GLY A 355 5.73 39.98 -10.94
C GLY A 355 4.34 39.85 -10.32
N GLY A 356 3.32 39.85 -11.18
CA GLY A 356 1.94 39.62 -10.78
C GLY A 356 1.76 38.29 -10.05
N GLY A 357 0.97 38.35 -8.99
CA GLY A 357 0.63 37.24 -8.12
C GLY A 357 -0.39 37.69 -7.08
N LEU A 358 -0.93 36.76 -6.30
CA LEU A 358 -1.82 37.07 -5.19
C LEU A 358 -1.24 36.53 -3.86
N PRO A 359 -0.58 37.37 -3.04
CA PRO A 359 -0.19 38.79 -3.26
C PRO A 359 0.93 39.00 -4.31
N PRO A 360 1.15 40.24 -4.79
CA PRO A 360 2.23 40.58 -5.73
C PRO A 360 3.62 40.33 -5.14
N SER A 361 4.58 40.01 -6.01
CA SER A 361 5.94 39.66 -5.59
C SER A 361 6.77 40.86 -5.12
N ASN A 362 7.93 40.54 -4.54
CA ASN A 362 8.85 41.55 -3.97
C ASN A 362 9.47 42.45 -5.05
N ALA A 363 9.39 43.77 -4.86
CA ALA A 363 10.01 44.73 -5.76
C ALA A 363 11.52 44.88 -5.54
N GLY A 364 12.23 45.33 -6.57
CA GLY A 364 13.63 45.74 -6.47
C GLY A 364 13.80 47.08 -5.77
N GLY A 365 15.01 47.35 -5.28
CA GLY A 365 15.36 48.61 -4.64
C GLY A 365 15.55 49.76 -5.64
N ALA A 366 15.27 50.99 -5.21
CA ALA A 366 15.56 52.20 -5.97
C ALA A 366 16.92 52.81 -5.59
N SER A 367 17.65 53.34 -6.56
CA SER A 367 18.96 53.97 -6.36
C SER A 367 18.83 55.41 -5.86
N ALA A 368 19.78 55.84 -5.04
CA ALA A 368 19.94 57.22 -4.59
C ALA A 368 21.35 57.73 -4.92
N ALA A 369 21.46 59.04 -5.20
CA ALA A 369 22.74 59.68 -5.47
C ALA A 369 23.48 60.14 -4.21
N THR A 370 22.78 60.29 -3.09
CA THR A 370 23.30 60.84 -1.83
C THR A 370 23.13 59.90 -0.63
N LEU A 371 22.55 58.72 -0.86
CA LEU A 371 22.37 57.66 0.13
C LEU A 371 22.78 56.33 -0.51
N ALA A 372 23.00 55.32 0.32
CA ALA A 372 23.13 53.94 -0.17
C ALA A 372 21.93 53.56 -1.03
N GLY A 373 22.16 52.69 -2.03
CA GLY A 373 21.08 52.12 -2.83
C GLY A 373 20.03 51.43 -1.94
N GLY A 374 18.76 51.58 -2.30
CA GLY A 374 17.68 50.89 -1.59
C GLY A 374 17.84 49.38 -1.66
N GLY A 375 17.54 48.70 -0.55
CA GLY A 375 17.52 47.23 -0.53
C GLY A 375 16.35 46.67 -1.34
N GLY A 376 16.52 45.46 -1.87
CA GLY A 376 15.43 44.69 -2.46
C GLY A 376 14.42 44.27 -1.39
N GLN A 377 13.15 44.17 -1.75
CA GLN A 377 12.10 43.77 -0.80
C GLN A 377 12.13 42.25 -0.54
N SER A 378 11.62 41.87 0.65
CA SER A 378 11.44 40.47 1.06
C SER A 378 10.11 40.21 1.81
N GLY A 379 9.32 41.26 2.05
CA GLY A 379 8.13 41.22 2.90
C GLY A 379 6.79 41.36 2.16
N ALA A 380 6.79 41.74 0.88
CA ALA A 380 5.55 41.86 0.10
C ALA A 380 5.02 40.48 -0.30
N ARG A 381 5.94 39.56 -0.62
CA ARG A 381 5.69 38.12 -0.79
C ARG A 381 6.72 37.32 0.03
N PRO A 382 6.48 37.10 1.33
CA PRO A 382 7.47 36.50 2.22
C PRO A 382 7.82 35.04 1.91
N ASP A 383 6.91 34.32 1.24
CA ASP A 383 7.06 32.96 0.76
C ASP A 383 7.63 32.90 -0.69
N GLY A 384 7.89 34.05 -1.30
CA GLY A 384 8.45 34.19 -2.65
C GLY A 384 9.92 34.59 -2.66
N ALA A 385 10.43 34.85 -3.86
CA ALA A 385 11.82 35.24 -4.08
C ALA A 385 12.08 36.71 -3.72
N GLY A 386 13.33 37.04 -3.39
CA GLY A 386 13.75 38.39 -3.04
C GLY A 386 13.92 39.30 -4.27
N GLY A 387 13.59 40.58 -4.10
CA GLY A 387 13.90 41.62 -5.08
C GLY A 387 15.41 41.95 -5.10
N GLY A 388 15.93 42.47 -6.20
CA GLY A 388 17.32 42.92 -6.30
C GLY A 388 17.57 44.23 -5.56
N GLY A 389 18.78 44.42 -5.01
CA GLY A 389 19.23 45.68 -4.42
C GLY A 389 19.61 46.70 -5.48
N ALA A 390 19.46 48.00 -5.20
CA ALA A 390 19.81 49.06 -6.14
C ALA A 390 21.32 49.34 -6.17
N GLY A 391 21.84 49.76 -7.32
CA GLY A 391 23.22 50.23 -7.44
C GLY A 391 23.46 51.55 -6.71
N GLY A 392 24.68 51.75 -6.23
CA GLY A 392 25.11 53.00 -5.60
C GLY A 392 25.23 54.14 -6.60
N GLY A 393 24.83 55.35 -6.20
CA GLY A 393 24.98 56.56 -7.00
C GLY A 393 26.19 57.43 -6.65
N LEU A 394 26.40 58.48 -7.43
CA LEU A 394 27.38 59.55 -7.22
C LEU A 394 26.64 60.88 -7.10
N SER A 395 26.92 61.61 -6.02
CA SER A 395 26.38 62.96 -5.82
C SER A 395 27.06 63.98 -6.75
N ALA A 396 26.52 65.21 -6.81
CA ALA A 396 27.17 66.31 -7.50
C ALA A 396 28.57 66.65 -6.93
N ALA A 397 28.83 66.32 -5.67
CA ALA A 397 30.15 66.44 -5.05
C ALA A 397 31.08 65.24 -5.36
N ASN A 398 30.66 64.34 -6.27
CA ASN A 398 31.37 63.12 -6.66
C ASN A 398 31.59 62.14 -5.49
N VAL A 399 30.73 62.15 -4.48
CA VAL A 399 30.79 61.21 -3.35
C VAL A 399 30.09 59.91 -3.74
N ALA A 400 30.84 58.80 -3.75
CA ALA A 400 30.34 57.47 -4.10
C ALA A 400 29.51 56.86 -2.96
N GLN A 401 28.37 56.27 -3.32
CA GLN A 401 27.50 55.53 -2.41
C GLN A 401 27.65 54.01 -2.61
N SER A 402 27.39 53.24 -1.56
CA SER A 402 27.30 51.78 -1.66
C SER A 402 26.01 51.34 -2.36
N GLY A 403 26.05 50.15 -2.96
CA GLY A 403 24.83 49.47 -3.40
C GLY A 403 23.98 48.97 -2.23
N GLY A 404 22.72 48.68 -2.52
CA GLY A 404 21.77 48.10 -1.58
C GLY A 404 21.86 46.58 -1.50
N ALA A 405 21.46 46.01 -0.37
CA ALA A 405 21.37 44.56 -0.21
C ALA A 405 20.25 43.96 -1.08
N GLY A 406 20.41 42.72 -1.51
CA GLY A 406 19.32 41.95 -2.09
C GLY A 406 18.26 41.62 -1.03
N GLY A 407 17.01 41.50 -1.45
CA GLY A 407 15.95 40.97 -0.61
C GLY A 407 16.14 39.48 -0.36
N ASP A 408 15.76 39.01 0.81
CA ASP A 408 15.76 37.58 1.12
C ASP A 408 14.60 36.84 0.45
N GLY A 409 14.84 35.62 -0.02
CA GLY A 409 13.80 34.69 -0.48
C GLY A 409 13.31 33.81 0.67
N GLY A 410 12.01 33.50 0.70
CA GLY A 410 11.45 32.64 1.76
C GLY A 410 11.66 33.20 3.17
N SER A 411 11.48 34.50 3.35
CA SER A 411 11.85 35.25 4.56
C SER A 411 11.15 34.76 5.84
N LEU A 412 10.00 34.07 5.72
CA LEU A 412 9.27 33.43 6.83
C LEU A 412 9.44 31.91 6.90
N SER A 413 10.26 31.31 6.04
CA SER A 413 10.47 29.86 5.94
C SER A 413 11.97 29.50 5.92
N VAL A 414 12.41 28.71 4.93
CA VAL A 414 13.81 28.34 4.72
C VAL A 414 14.49 29.47 3.95
N LYS A 415 14.95 30.46 4.70
CA LYS A 415 15.47 31.73 4.18
C LYS A 415 16.67 31.53 3.24
N ALA A 416 16.52 31.98 2.00
CA ALA A 416 17.63 32.20 1.07
C ALA A 416 18.10 33.65 1.21
N LEU A 417 19.35 33.85 1.66
CA LEU A 417 19.87 35.18 1.91
C LEU A 417 20.03 35.98 0.62
N GLY A 418 19.57 37.23 0.64
CA GLY A 418 19.90 38.20 -0.40
C GLY A 418 21.40 38.52 -0.40
N GLY A 419 21.92 39.00 -1.53
CA GLY A 419 23.30 39.46 -1.63
C GLY A 419 23.59 40.57 -0.60
N ALA A 420 24.76 40.53 0.02
CA ALA A 420 25.17 41.56 0.97
C ALA A 420 25.45 42.91 0.26
N ALA A 421 25.02 44.02 0.86
CA ALA A 421 25.32 45.36 0.38
C ALA A 421 26.84 45.65 0.41
N GLY A 422 27.31 46.55 -0.46
CA GLY A 422 28.73 46.92 -0.49
C GLY A 422 29.10 48.03 -1.46
N SER A 423 30.36 48.47 -1.38
CA SER A 423 30.95 49.49 -2.27
C SER A 423 31.63 48.90 -3.51
N GLY A 424 31.72 47.57 -3.61
CA GLY A 424 32.34 46.86 -4.73
C GLY A 424 31.32 46.18 -5.65
N VAL A 425 31.74 45.11 -6.31
CA VAL A 425 30.86 44.25 -7.12
C VAL A 425 29.78 43.66 -6.22
N GLY A 426 28.53 43.69 -6.70
CA GLY A 426 27.40 43.11 -5.97
C GLY A 426 27.58 41.60 -5.79
N ALA A 427 27.37 41.13 -4.57
CA ALA A 427 27.21 39.72 -4.28
C ALA A 427 25.91 39.17 -4.88
N ALA A 428 26.00 37.97 -5.46
CA ALA A 428 24.82 37.22 -5.90
C ALA A 428 23.95 36.82 -4.70
N GLY A 429 22.64 36.69 -4.95
CA GLY A 429 21.72 36.11 -3.97
C GLY A 429 21.93 34.60 -3.83
N GLN A 430 21.62 34.05 -2.66
CA GLN A 430 21.71 32.62 -2.41
C GLN A 430 20.50 31.87 -2.96
N GLY A 431 20.69 30.59 -3.31
CA GLY A 431 19.57 29.67 -3.52
C GLY A 431 18.99 29.19 -2.18
N ALA A 432 17.82 28.56 -2.23
CA ALA A 432 17.22 27.95 -1.04
C ALA A 432 18.14 26.84 -0.47
N PRO A 433 18.51 26.88 0.83
CA PRO A 433 19.44 25.93 1.41
C PRO A 433 18.84 24.52 1.60
N VAL A 434 17.51 24.40 1.59
CA VAL A 434 16.79 23.11 1.63
C VAL A 434 15.71 23.11 0.54
N GLY A 435 16.14 22.85 -0.71
CA GLY A 435 15.29 22.92 -1.90
C GLY A 435 14.04 22.05 -1.87
N ASP A 436 14.07 20.95 -1.10
CA ASP A 436 12.94 20.04 -0.91
C ASP A 436 11.82 20.65 -0.05
N LEU A 437 12.13 21.68 0.75
CA LEU A 437 11.17 22.36 1.64
C LEU A 437 10.72 23.71 1.09
N HIS A 438 11.61 24.46 0.45
CA HIS A 438 11.31 25.76 -0.14
C HIS A 438 12.24 26.06 -1.31
N TRP A 439 11.74 26.79 -2.32
CA TRP A 439 12.40 26.95 -3.62
C TRP A 439 12.88 28.39 -3.90
N ALA A 440 12.53 29.37 -3.06
CA ALA A 440 12.72 30.77 -3.41
C ALA A 440 14.17 31.25 -3.23
N GLY A 441 14.61 32.11 -4.16
CA GLY A 441 15.96 32.66 -4.15
C GLY A 441 16.06 34.02 -3.49
N GLY A 442 17.23 34.31 -2.92
CA GLY A 442 17.60 35.66 -2.52
C GLY A 442 17.90 36.53 -3.74
N GLY A 443 17.55 37.81 -3.68
CA GLY A 443 17.89 38.79 -4.71
C GLY A 443 19.38 39.11 -4.74
N GLY A 444 19.89 39.52 -5.89
CA GLY A 444 21.25 40.03 -6.03
C GLY A 444 21.41 41.41 -5.39
N SER A 445 22.58 41.71 -4.82
CA SER A 445 22.87 43.04 -4.29
C SER A 445 23.30 44.02 -5.38
N GLY A 446 23.12 45.32 -5.13
CA GLY A 446 23.57 46.35 -6.05
C GLY A 446 25.09 46.55 -6.01
N GLY A 447 25.66 46.92 -7.15
CA GLY A 447 27.06 47.31 -7.25
C GLY A 447 27.30 48.71 -6.69
N GLY A 448 28.44 48.90 -6.02
CA GLY A 448 28.84 50.21 -5.49
C GLY A 448 29.27 51.19 -6.59
N ALA A 449 28.98 52.47 -6.37
CA ALA A 449 29.47 53.55 -7.22
C ALA A 449 30.99 53.73 -7.10
N GLN A 450 31.61 54.25 -8.16
CA GLN A 450 33.04 54.55 -8.18
C GLN A 450 33.27 56.01 -8.57
N ALA A 451 33.87 56.79 -7.67
CA ALA A 451 34.18 58.21 -7.88
C ALA A 451 35.31 58.45 -8.90
N SER A 452 35.99 57.38 -9.31
CA SER A 452 37.01 57.32 -10.36
C SER A 452 36.91 55.97 -11.07
N GLY A 453 36.94 55.95 -12.40
CA GLY A 453 36.88 54.72 -13.19
C GLY A 453 35.48 54.16 -13.39
N ALA A 454 35.36 52.84 -13.54
CA ALA A 454 34.12 52.16 -13.87
C ALA A 454 33.29 51.85 -12.62
N GLY A 455 31.97 52.00 -12.69
CA GLY A 455 31.07 51.54 -11.64
C GLY A 455 31.09 50.02 -11.48
N SER A 456 30.74 49.52 -10.29
CA SER A 456 30.76 48.09 -10.02
C SER A 456 29.49 47.40 -10.55
N ALA A 457 29.63 46.18 -11.09
CA ALA A 457 28.49 45.39 -11.52
C ALA A 457 27.56 45.01 -10.35
N GLY A 458 26.26 44.90 -10.62
CA GLY A 458 25.29 44.30 -9.70
C GLY A 458 25.44 42.78 -9.63
N GLY A 459 25.01 42.17 -8.53
CA GLY A 459 25.00 40.73 -8.35
C GLY A 459 23.79 40.08 -9.00
N ASP A 460 23.93 38.83 -9.45
CA ASP A 460 22.83 38.06 -10.02
C ASP A 460 21.83 37.61 -8.93
N GLY A 461 20.57 37.42 -9.33
CA GLY A 461 19.56 36.79 -8.47
C GLY A 461 19.87 35.31 -8.24
N GLY A 462 19.59 34.81 -7.04
CA GLY A 462 19.64 33.38 -6.74
C GLY A 462 18.45 32.60 -7.34
N LEU A 463 18.50 31.27 -7.31
CA LEU A 463 17.39 30.40 -7.75
C LEU A 463 16.21 30.42 -6.76
N TYR A 464 14.94 30.41 -7.15
CA TYR A 464 14.33 30.71 -8.46
C TYR A 464 13.56 32.03 -8.38
N GLY A 465 13.41 32.71 -9.53
CA GLY A 465 12.61 33.94 -9.66
C GLY A 465 13.17 35.16 -8.95
N ALA A 466 14.39 35.12 -8.40
CA ALA A 466 14.96 36.26 -7.69
C ALA A 466 15.40 37.38 -8.64
N GLY A 467 15.27 38.63 -8.18
CA GLY A 467 15.66 39.81 -8.94
C GLY A 467 17.17 40.05 -8.95
N GLY A 468 17.69 40.53 -10.08
CA GLY A 468 19.10 40.94 -10.23
C GLY A 468 19.38 42.31 -9.60
N GLY A 469 20.58 42.50 -9.06
CA GLY A 469 21.01 43.77 -8.46
C GLY A 469 21.34 44.85 -9.49
N GLY A 470 21.11 46.12 -9.17
CA GLY A 470 21.43 47.25 -10.03
C GLY A 470 22.93 47.55 -10.07
N GLY A 471 23.44 48.00 -11.21
CA GLY A 471 24.84 48.39 -11.38
C GLY A 471 25.16 49.76 -10.77
N GLY A 472 26.38 49.94 -10.26
CA GLY A 472 26.84 51.19 -9.66
C GLY A 472 27.14 52.28 -10.69
N ALA A 473 26.98 53.54 -10.30
CA ALA A 473 27.40 54.69 -11.12
C ALA A 473 28.92 54.77 -11.26
N GLY A 474 29.40 55.34 -12.38
CA GLY A 474 30.83 55.45 -12.67
C GLY A 474 31.22 56.73 -13.40
N VAL A 475 32.52 56.93 -13.59
CA VAL A 475 33.08 58.06 -14.34
C VAL A 475 33.35 57.67 -15.80
N THR A 476 33.96 56.50 -16.04
CA THR A 476 34.35 56.05 -17.39
C THR A 476 33.33 55.12 -18.01
N VAL A 477 32.80 54.17 -17.23
CA VAL A 477 31.79 53.19 -17.63
C VAL A 477 30.88 52.94 -16.43
N ALA A 478 29.62 52.59 -16.68
CA ALA A 478 28.69 52.21 -15.64
C ALA A 478 28.91 50.76 -15.21
N GLY A 479 28.54 50.44 -13.97
CA GLY A 479 28.34 49.06 -13.59
C GLY A 479 27.15 48.48 -14.37
N VAL A 480 27.33 47.28 -14.92
CA VAL A 480 26.22 46.51 -15.52
C VAL A 480 25.26 46.02 -14.43
N GLY A 481 23.99 45.85 -14.78
CA GLY A 481 23.05 45.20 -13.89
C GLY A 481 23.31 43.69 -13.80
N GLY A 482 22.94 43.07 -12.68
CA GLY A 482 22.91 41.62 -12.53
C GLY A 482 21.69 41.01 -13.22
N ALA A 483 21.81 39.76 -13.64
CA ALA A 483 20.70 39.00 -14.21
C ALA A 483 19.71 38.56 -13.13
N GLY A 484 18.42 38.53 -13.48
CA GLY A 484 17.42 37.84 -12.67
C GLY A 484 17.48 36.33 -12.89
N ALA A 485 16.99 35.55 -11.93
CA ALA A 485 16.98 34.10 -12.03
C ALA A 485 15.76 33.59 -12.83
N ALA A 486 15.91 32.41 -13.44
CA ALA A 486 14.80 31.72 -14.08
C ALA A 486 13.70 31.34 -13.07
N GLY A 487 12.48 31.20 -13.57
CA GLY A 487 11.34 30.68 -12.82
C GLY A 487 11.44 29.18 -12.54
N VAL A 488 10.39 28.63 -11.94
CA VAL A 488 10.24 27.20 -11.68
C VAL A 488 8.76 26.82 -11.63
N VAL A 489 8.46 25.57 -12.00
CA VAL A 489 7.14 24.98 -11.78
C VAL A 489 7.26 23.71 -10.94
N LEU A 490 6.50 23.62 -9.86
CA LEU A 490 6.43 22.43 -9.02
C LEU A 490 5.04 21.82 -9.15
N LEU A 491 4.98 20.53 -9.49
CA LEU A 491 3.74 19.75 -9.59
C LEU A 491 3.78 18.64 -8.56
N THR A 492 2.91 18.74 -7.56
CA THR A 492 2.78 17.79 -6.47
C THR A 492 1.52 16.97 -6.65
N VAL A 493 1.67 15.67 -6.88
CA VAL A 493 0.57 14.72 -6.97
C VAL A 493 0.25 14.15 -5.58
N ILE A 494 -1.04 14.04 -5.29
CA ILE A 494 -1.57 13.59 -4.01
C ILE A 494 -2.60 12.51 -4.30
N GLY A 495 -2.47 11.34 -3.67
CA GLY A 495 -3.38 10.19 -3.86
C GLY A 495 -3.61 9.38 -2.62
#